data_AF-A0A9W3D9D2-F1
#
_entry.id   AF-A0A9W3D9D2-F1
#
_cell.length_a   1.000
_cell.length_b   1.000
_cell.length_c   1.000
_cell.angle_alpha   90.00
_cell.angle_beta   90.00
_cell.angle_gamma   90.00
#
_symmetry.space_group_name_H-M   'P 1'
#
loop_
_entity.id
_entity.type
_entity.pdbx_description
1 polymer ?
#
loop_
_entity_poly.entity_id
_entity_poly.type
_entity_poly.pdbx_seq_one_letter_code
_entity_poly.pdbx_strand_id
1 'polypeptide(L)'
;MLSGIKAETLINKKLPKVMCHRKIVRRSKKILMRRKSKSVSEEIAAKARKLVKRKTQGLRNVVPGGEFMNNDVLLIQETLDYIVSLQTQVNVMRSIVDAAEAGIER
;
A
#
# COMPACT_ATOMS: atom_id res chain seq x y z
N MET A 1 61.60 42.61 -11.66
CA MET A 1 61.14 41.21 -11.48
C MET A 1 59.71 41.24 -10.97
N LEU A 2 58.79 40.63 -11.72
CA LEU A 2 57.37 40.48 -11.37
C LEU A 2 57.23 39.37 -10.32
N SER A 3 56.83 39.70 -9.10
CA SER A 3 56.22 38.77 -8.12
C SER A 3 56.05 39.52 -6.80
N GLY A 4 54.92 39.56 -6.12
CA GLY A 4 53.69 38.82 -6.30
C GLY A 4 52.55 39.63 -5.71
N ILE A 5 51.41 39.54 -6.40
CA ILE A 5 50.14 40.07 -5.95
C ILE A 5 49.88 39.49 -4.56
N LYS A 6 49.72 40.36 -3.56
CA LYS A 6 49.40 40.04 -2.17
C LYS A 6 48.24 39.03 -2.11
N ALA A 7 48.58 37.76 -1.87
CA ALA A 7 47.63 36.66 -1.66
C ALA A 7 46.72 36.89 -0.43
N GLU A 8 47.02 37.90 0.39
CA GLU A 8 46.39 38.16 1.68
C GLU A 8 45.04 38.91 1.58
N THR A 9 44.61 39.32 0.37
CA THR A 9 43.34 40.06 0.18
C THR A 9 42.14 39.18 -0.18
N LEU A 10 42.29 37.85 -0.23
CA LEU A 10 41.20 36.94 -0.63
C LEU A 10 40.51 36.20 0.53
N ILE A 11 40.99 36.32 1.77
CA ILE A 11 40.46 35.51 2.89
C ILE A 11 39.19 36.12 3.52
N ASN A 12 38.91 37.41 3.30
CA ASN A 12 37.77 38.12 3.94
C ASN A 12 36.72 38.67 2.97
N LYS A 13 36.59 38.11 1.76
CA LYS A 13 35.38 38.36 0.97
C LYS A 13 34.28 37.47 1.53
N LYS A 14 33.53 37.96 2.52
CA LYS A 14 32.22 37.39 2.88
C LYS A 14 31.46 37.23 1.57
N LEU A 15 31.31 35.98 1.10
CA LEU A 15 30.48 35.66 -0.05
C LEU A 15 29.13 36.36 0.17
N PRO A 16 28.63 37.13 -0.81
CA PRO A 16 27.34 37.79 -0.64
C PRO A 16 26.34 36.72 -0.24
N LYS A 17 25.64 36.92 0.89
CA LYS A 17 24.52 36.06 1.28
C LYS A 17 23.62 36.00 0.06
N VAL A 18 23.57 34.85 -0.61
CA VAL A 18 22.71 34.65 -1.76
C VAL A 18 21.31 34.87 -1.23
N MET A 19 20.76 36.06 -1.44
CA MET A 19 19.35 36.34 -1.22
C MET A 19 18.63 35.63 -2.34
N CYS A 20 18.59 34.31 -2.25
CA CYS A 20 17.77 33.49 -3.10
C CYS A 20 16.34 33.92 -2.79
N HIS A 21 15.74 34.71 -3.69
CA HIS A 21 14.36 35.16 -3.53
C HIS A 21 13.52 33.95 -3.12
N ARG A 22 12.76 34.05 -2.02
CA ARG A 22 11.98 32.95 -1.45
C ARG A 22 11.12 32.24 -2.52
N LYS A 23 10.71 32.96 -3.57
CA LYS A 23 10.03 32.44 -4.76
C LYS A 23 10.90 31.47 -5.59
N ILE A 24 12.18 31.78 -5.82
CA ILE A 24 13.15 30.92 -6.54
C ILE A 24 13.45 29.65 -5.73
N VAL A 25 13.66 29.78 -4.42
CA VAL A 25 13.87 28.62 -3.52
C VAL A 25 12.64 27.71 -3.50
N ARG A 26 11.44 28.29 -3.45
CA ARG A 26 10.18 27.53 -3.54
C ARG A 26 10.02 26.85 -4.90
N ARG A 27 10.34 27.54 -6.00
CA ARG A 27 10.24 27.00 -7.36
C ARG A 27 11.21 25.84 -7.57
N SER A 28 12.47 25.99 -7.15
CA SER A 28 13.49 24.93 -7.22
C SER A 28 13.14 23.73 -6.33
N LYS A 29 12.70 23.94 -5.08
CA LYS A 29 12.17 22.85 -4.24
C LYS A 29 11.00 22.12 -4.90
N LYS A 30 10.05 22.84 -5.53
CA LYS A 30 8.92 22.24 -6.23
C LYS A 30 9.35 21.39 -7.43
N ILE A 31 10.37 21.84 -8.19
CA ILE A 31 10.94 21.09 -9.31
C ILE A 31 11.68 19.84 -8.80
N LEU A 32 12.49 19.96 -7.75
CA LEU A 32 13.21 18.84 -7.14
C LEU A 32 12.23 17.77 -6.61
N MET A 33 11.15 18.19 -5.95
CA MET A 33 10.12 17.27 -5.45
C MET A 33 9.33 16.61 -6.59
N ARG A 34 9.11 17.29 -7.72
CA ARG A 34 8.53 16.67 -8.94
C ARG A 34 9.49 15.68 -9.62
N ARG A 35 10.80 15.88 -9.47
CA ARG A 35 11.85 14.99 -10.01
C ARG A 35 12.19 13.82 -9.11
N LYS A 36 11.71 13.80 -7.85
CA LYS A 36 11.81 12.64 -6.99
C LYS A 36 10.85 11.58 -7.53
N SER A 37 11.33 10.79 -8.50
CA SER A 37 10.65 9.59 -8.93
C SER A 37 10.50 8.69 -7.71
N LYS A 38 9.31 8.15 -7.51
CA LYS A 38 9.14 7.06 -6.55
C LYS A 38 10.09 5.96 -6.97
N SER A 39 10.78 5.35 -6.00
CA SER A 39 11.58 4.19 -6.32
C SER A 39 10.68 3.12 -6.95
N VAL A 40 11.22 2.30 -7.84
CA VAL A 40 10.48 1.18 -8.43
C VAL A 40 9.85 0.32 -7.33
N SER A 41 10.56 0.15 -6.20
CA SER A 41 10.08 -0.52 -5.00
C SER A 41 8.84 0.14 -4.39
N GLU A 42 8.81 1.47 -4.26
CA GLU A 42 7.65 2.20 -3.74
C GLU A 42 6.42 2.07 -4.66
N GLU A 43 6.61 2.05 -5.98
CA GLU A 43 5.54 1.84 -6.93
C GLU A 43 4.96 0.43 -6.88
N ILE A 44 5.82 -0.59 -6.80
CA ILE A 44 5.41 -1.99 -6.62
C ILE A 44 4.62 -2.13 -5.32
N ALA A 45 5.14 -1.60 -4.21
CA ALA A 45 4.46 -1.67 -2.92
C ALA A 45 3.11 -0.94 -2.94
N ALA A 46 3.00 0.20 -3.64
CA ALA A 46 1.73 0.90 -3.80
C ALA A 46 0.71 0.08 -4.60
N LYS A 47 1.14 -0.60 -5.67
CA LYS A 47 0.29 -1.51 -6.44
C LYS A 47 -0.16 -2.70 -5.59
N ALA A 48 0.74 -3.32 -4.84
CA ALA A 48 0.43 -4.42 -3.93
C ALA A 48 -0.61 -4.01 -2.88
N ARG A 49 -0.42 -2.86 -2.21
CA ARG A 49 -1.41 -2.32 -1.26
C ARG A 49 -2.78 -2.09 -1.89
N LYS A 50 -2.82 -1.55 -3.11
CA LYS A 50 -4.07 -1.32 -3.84
C LYS A 50 -4.78 -2.64 -4.18
N LEU A 51 -4.02 -3.66 -4.56
CA LEU A 51 -4.55 -5.00 -4.83
C LEU A 51 -5.13 -5.63 -3.57
N VAL A 52 -4.37 -5.63 -2.47
CA VAL A 52 -4.81 -6.15 -1.17
C VAL A 52 -6.10 -5.44 -0.74
N LYS A 53 -6.14 -4.11 -0.76
CA LYS A 53 -7.35 -3.35 -0.40
C LYS A 53 -8.59 -3.77 -1.22
N ARG A 54 -8.43 -3.99 -2.53
CA ARG A 54 -9.52 -4.44 -3.41
C ARG A 54 -9.97 -5.86 -3.06
N LYS A 55 -9.03 -6.78 -2.84
CA LYS A 55 -9.29 -8.17 -2.49
C LYS A 55 -9.96 -8.26 -1.11
N THR A 56 -9.45 -7.54 -0.13
CA THR A 56 -10.05 -7.42 1.20
C THR A 56 -11.47 -6.86 1.10
N GLN A 57 -11.72 -5.83 0.28
CA GLN A 57 -13.09 -5.34 0.09
C GLN A 57 -14.04 -6.39 -0.50
N GLY A 58 -13.56 -7.18 -1.46
CA GLY A 58 -14.35 -8.30 -1.99
C GLY A 58 -14.65 -9.34 -0.92
N LEU A 59 -13.66 -9.67 -0.09
CA LEU A 59 -13.81 -10.60 1.02
C LEU A 59 -14.86 -10.11 2.04
N ARG A 60 -14.85 -8.83 2.39
CA ARG A 60 -15.83 -8.21 3.31
C ARG A 60 -17.27 -8.41 2.87
N ASN A 61 -17.52 -8.39 1.56
CA ASN A 61 -18.87 -8.49 1.01
C ASN A 61 -19.39 -9.93 0.96
N VAL A 62 -18.51 -10.95 1.10
CA VAL A 62 -18.90 -12.37 1.02
C VAL A 62 -18.88 -13.06 2.38
N VAL A 63 -18.08 -12.55 3.31
CA VAL A 63 -18.01 -13.07 4.69
C VAL A 63 -19.16 -12.48 5.50
N PRO A 64 -19.96 -13.30 6.20
CA PRO A 64 -21.04 -12.81 7.05
C PRO A 64 -20.55 -11.76 8.06
N GLY A 65 -21.16 -10.57 8.05
CA GLY A 65 -20.77 -9.46 8.93
C GLY A 65 -19.41 -8.82 8.61
N GLY A 66 -18.74 -9.22 7.53
CA GLY A 66 -17.42 -8.74 7.14
C GLY A 66 -17.39 -7.24 6.77
N GLU A 67 -18.53 -6.67 6.38
CA GLU A 67 -18.71 -5.24 6.10
C GLU A 67 -18.53 -4.36 7.34
N PHE A 68 -18.74 -4.90 8.55
CA PHE A 68 -18.62 -4.17 9.82
C PHE A 68 -17.25 -4.32 10.49
N MET A 69 -16.37 -5.17 9.95
CA MET A 69 -15.08 -5.46 10.59
C MET A 69 -14.03 -4.42 10.22
N ASN A 70 -13.54 -3.60 11.15
CA ASN A 70 -12.46 -2.64 10.79
C ASN A 70 -11.05 -3.27 10.82
N ASN A 71 -10.92 -4.45 11.42
CA ASN A 71 -9.65 -5.16 11.58
C ASN A 71 -9.57 -6.34 10.60
N ASP A 72 -8.51 -6.39 9.79
CA ASP A 72 -8.28 -7.46 8.82
C ASP A 72 -8.01 -8.83 9.49
N VAL A 73 -7.48 -8.85 10.72
CA VAL A 73 -7.26 -10.11 11.47
C VAL A 73 -8.59 -10.77 11.83
N LEU A 74 -9.55 -9.98 12.31
CA LEU A 74 -10.90 -10.49 12.62
C LEU A 74 -11.61 -10.97 11.37
N LEU A 75 -11.46 -10.25 10.25
CA LEU A 75 -12.01 -10.67 8.96
C LEU A 75 -11.46 -12.03 8.52
N ILE A 76 -10.16 -12.28 8.70
CA ILE A 76 -9.55 -13.56 8.35
C ILE A 76 -10.07 -14.67 9.26
N GLN A 77 -10.20 -14.42 10.57
CA GLN A 77 -10.72 -15.40 11.51
C GLN A 77 -12.16 -15.80 11.13
N GLU A 78 -13.04 -14.83 10.92
CA GLU A 78 -14.42 -15.10 10.48
C GLU A 78 -14.47 -15.82 9.12
N THR A 79 -13.54 -15.48 8.21
CA THR A 79 -13.44 -16.19 6.92
C THR A 79 -13.15 -17.67 7.13
N LEU A 80 -12.26 -18.02 8.05
CA LEU A 80 -11.94 -19.42 8.35
C LEU A 80 -13.16 -20.15 8.90
N ASP A 81 -13.86 -19.54 9.87
CA ASP A 81 -15.07 -20.13 10.47
C ASP A 81 -16.19 -20.28 9.43
N TYR A 82 -16.33 -19.31 8.52
CA TYR A 82 -17.32 -19.37 7.45
C TYR A 82 -17.01 -20.46 6.41
N ILE A 83 -15.73 -20.68 6.06
CA ILE A 83 -15.32 -21.79 5.17
C ILE A 83 -15.74 -23.14 5.77
N VAL A 84 -15.47 -23.36 7.07
CA VAL A 84 -15.84 -24.61 7.75
C VAL A 84 -17.36 -24.78 7.77
N SER A 85 -18.09 -23.70 8.03
CA SER A 85 -19.56 -23.70 8.03
C SER A 85 -20.13 -24.05 6.65
N LEU A 86 -19.60 -23.46 5.57
CA LEU A 86 -20.00 -23.76 4.20
C LEU A 86 -19.71 -25.21 3.82
N GLN A 87 -18.53 -25.73 4.17
CA GLN A 87 -18.19 -27.14 3.94
C GLN A 87 -19.18 -28.08 4.65
N THR A 88 -19.50 -27.77 5.91
CA THR A 88 -20.45 -28.55 6.70
C THR A 88 -21.84 -28.54 6.04
N GLN A 89 -22.32 -27.38 5.60
CA GLN A 89 -23.60 -27.26 4.90
C GLN A 89 -23.64 -28.12 3.62
N VAL A 90 -22.60 -28.04 2.79
CA VAL A 90 -22.52 -28.85 1.56
C VAL A 90 -22.47 -30.35 1.87
N ASN A 91 -21.73 -30.75 2.91
CA ASN A 91 -21.65 -32.15 3.31
C ASN A 91 -23.03 -32.68 3.76
N VAL A 92 -23.77 -31.91 4.56
CA VAL A 92 -25.13 -32.29 4.96
C VAL A 92 -26.05 -32.42 3.75
N MET A 93 -26.00 -31.47 2.80
CA MET A 93 -26.81 -31.54 1.58
C MET A 93 -26.49 -32.77 0.73
N ARG A 94 -25.21 -33.14 0.62
CA ARG A 94 -24.80 -34.37 -0.07
C ARG A 94 -25.35 -35.62 0.62
N SER A 95 -25.22 -35.72 1.94
CA SER A 95 -25.77 -36.85 2.69
C SER A 95 -27.29 -36.99 2.53
N ILE A 96 -28.02 -35.88 2.42
CA ILE A 96 -29.47 -35.90 2.15
C ILE A 96 -29.75 -36.47 0.77
N VAL A 97 -28.99 -36.05 -0.24
CA VAL A 97 -29.12 -36.57 -1.62
C VAL A 97 -28.79 -38.06 -1.66
N ASP A 98 -27.66 -38.48 -1.08
CA ASP A 98 -27.25 -39.88 -1.04
C ASP A 98 -28.30 -40.77 -0.35
N ALA A 99 -28.88 -40.30 0.75
CA ALA A 99 -29.95 -41.01 1.45
C ALA A 99 -31.25 -41.09 0.64
N ALA A 100 -31.59 -40.05 -0.10
CA ALA A 100 -32.74 -40.04 -0.99
C ALA A 100 -32.55 -41.02 -2.16
N GLU A 101 -31.38 -41.04 -2.78
CA GLU A 101 -31.05 -41.97 -3.87
C GLU A 101 -31.06 -43.43 -3.40
N ALA A 102 -30.44 -43.73 -2.25
CA ALA A 102 -30.45 -45.08 -1.66
C ALA A 102 -31.86 -45.55 -1.23
N GLY A 103 -32.78 -44.61 -0.99
CA GLY A 103 -34.19 -44.90 -0.72
C GLY A 103 -35.03 -45.18 -1.96
N ILE A 104 -34.58 -44.73 -3.14
CA ILE A 104 -35.25 -44.93 -4.44
C ILE A 104 -34.91 -46.30 -5.05
N GLU A 105 -33.77 -46.89 -4.68
CA GLU A 105 -33.35 -48.23 -5.13
C GLU A 105 -33.98 -49.40 -4.31
N ARG A 106 -34.95 -49.13 -3.44
CA ARG A 106 -35.76 -50.13 -2.72
C ARG A 106 -37.21 -50.12 -3.17
#